data_AF-A0A351R6K2-F1
#
_entry.id   AF-A0A351R6K2-F1
#
_cell.length_a   1.000
_cell.length_b   1.000
_cell.length_c   1.000
_cell.angle_alpha   90.00
_cell.angle_beta   90.00
_cell.angle_gamma   90.00
#
_symmetry.space_group_name_H-M   'P 1'
#
loop_
_entity.id
_entity.type
_entity.pdbx_description
1 polymer ?
#
loop_
_entity_poly.entity_id
_entity_poly.type
_entity_poly.pdbx_seq_one_letter_code
_entity_poly.pdbx_strand_id
1 'polypeptide(L)'
;MKKRIAFALCMILMVLMLGACGTDPTTVDYNGKSYSDLQSEMDTNAGMVQSLAQLFKENKLTADTLPDDVKDQLTSSYGVTEAQIEAAAKWQDTLDEFGKMKKIEDDTFKVTKSGKTLTTDMTIKFAKKDVNFEVVYDYYSMDVTGISVDPIYTLGEKMEKAGLNTVISMAVVFAVLILISLLISCFKIFPYLEKKKAAKAAGQAPQQEETPAAAPAPAPVAAQTDDTELIAVIAAAIAASTGTSTSDFVVRSINRR
;
A
#
# COMPACT_ATOMS: atom_id res chain seq x y z
N MET A 1 48.20 -10.92 -1.51
CA MET A 1 48.01 -11.22 -0.06
C MET A 1 47.30 -10.10 0.70
N LYS A 2 47.63 -8.81 0.50
CA LYS A 2 46.95 -7.67 1.16
C LYS A 2 45.41 -7.66 1.05
N LYS A 3 44.83 -7.97 -0.12
CA LYS A 3 43.36 -8.00 -0.32
C LYS A 3 42.65 -9.10 0.50
N ARG A 4 43.26 -10.28 0.65
CA ARG A 4 42.68 -11.40 1.42
C ARG A 4 42.72 -11.15 2.93
N ILE A 5 43.77 -10.49 3.40
CA ILE A 5 43.91 -10.07 4.80
C ILE A 5 42.89 -8.98 5.14
N ALA A 6 42.63 -8.04 4.22
CA ALA A 6 41.61 -7.00 4.40
C ALA A 6 40.19 -7.59 4.51
N PHE A 7 39.83 -8.57 3.68
CA PHE A 7 38.53 -9.24 3.80
C PHE A 7 38.39 -10.05 5.10
N ALA A 8 39.45 -10.73 5.54
CA ALA A 8 39.45 -11.45 6.82
C ALA A 8 39.30 -10.49 8.02
N LEU A 9 40.00 -9.37 8.02
CA LEU A 9 39.87 -8.32 9.04
C LEU A 9 38.48 -7.69 9.05
N CYS A 10 37.88 -7.45 7.88
CA CYS A 10 36.53 -6.90 7.77
C CYS A 10 35.48 -7.89 8.31
N MET A 11 35.64 -9.18 8.02
CA MET A 11 34.74 -10.21 8.56
C MET A 11 34.89 -10.38 10.07
N ILE A 12 36.11 -10.31 10.61
CA ILE A 12 36.38 -10.34 12.05
C ILE A 12 35.81 -9.07 12.73
N LEU A 13 35.94 -7.90 12.11
CA LEU A 13 35.33 -6.66 12.61
C LEU A 13 33.80 -6.76 12.64
N MET A 14 33.17 -7.33 11.62
CA MET A 14 31.73 -7.60 11.61
C MET A 14 31.35 -8.55 12.76
N VAL A 15 32.08 -9.65 12.95
CA VAL A 15 31.83 -10.61 14.04
C VAL A 15 32.05 -10.00 15.43
N LEU A 16 33.03 -9.12 15.61
CA LEU A 16 33.30 -8.45 16.88
C LEU A 16 32.25 -7.38 17.21
N MET A 17 31.63 -6.75 16.21
CA MET A 17 30.50 -5.82 16.41
C MET A 17 29.20 -6.54 16.78
N LEU A 18 29.08 -7.85 16.54
CA LEU A 18 27.95 -8.65 17.03
C LEU A 18 28.06 -9.01 18.53
N GLY A 19 29.24 -8.84 19.14
CA GLY A 19 29.50 -9.22 20.54
C GLY A 19 29.32 -8.09 21.56
N ALA A 20 28.80 -6.93 21.16
CA ALA A 20 28.67 -5.78 22.05
C ALA A 20 27.52 -5.98 23.05
N CYS A 21 27.88 -6.43 24.26
CA CYS A 21 27.17 -6.32 25.55
C CYS A 21 25.64 -6.29 25.51
N GLY A 22 25.01 -7.46 25.58
CA GLY A 22 23.68 -7.56 26.18
C GLY A 22 23.84 -7.51 27.70
N THR A 23 23.58 -6.36 28.31
CA THR A 23 23.26 -6.31 29.74
C THR A 23 22.00 -7.15 29.97
N ASP A 24 21.97 -7.95 31.03
CA ASP A 24 20.78 -8.75 31.37
C ASP A 24 19.56 -7.81 31.48
N PRO A 25 18.55 -7.94 30.61
CA PRO A 25 17.41 -7.03 30.58
C PRO A 25 16.65 -7.00 31.90
N THR A 26 16.73 -8.05 32.72
CA THR A 26 16.06 -8.09 34.03
C THR A 26 16.70 -7.14 35.05
N THR A 27 17.94 -6.71 34.82
CA THR A 27 18.71 -5.83 35.71
C THR A 27 18.76 -4.37 35.26
N VAL A 28 18.17 -4.07 34.10
CA VAL A 28 18.18 -2.73 33.50
C VAL A 28 17.03 -1.88 34.06
N ASP A 29 17.33 -0.63 34.39
CA ASP A 29 16.32 0.40 34.64
C ASP A 29 15.89 1.05 33.32
N TYR A 30 14.61 0.91 32.98
CA TYR A 30 13.99 1.45 31.79
C TYR A 30 13.26 2.75 32.12
N ASN A 31 14.04 3.82 32.32
CA ASN A 31 13.54 5.17 32.58
C ASN A 31 12.60 5.23 33.81
N GLY A 32 13.02 4.59 34.91
CA GLY A 32 12.27 4.51 36.16
C GLY A 32 11.35 3.30 36.28
N LYS A 33 11.28 2.43 35.26
CA LYS A 33 10.53 1.16 35.29
C LYS A 33 11.49 -0.03 35.29
N SER A 34 11.23 -0.98 36.17
CA SER A 34 11.92 -2.27 36.15
C SER A 34 11.35 -3.20 35.07
N TYR A 35 12.07 -4.27 34.75
CA TYR A 35 11.60 -5.32 33.86
C TYR A 35 10.27 -5.93 34.34
N SER A 36 10.11 -6.15 35.64
CA SER A 36 8.86 -6.65 36.24
C SER A 36 7.72 -5.65 36.17
N ASP A 37 7.99 -4.34 36.28
CA ASP A 37 6.95 -3.32 36.14
C ASP A 37 6.41 -3.32 34.70
N LEU A 38 7.32 -3.37 33.72
CA LEU A 38 6.95 -3.46 32.30
C LEU A 38 6.18 -4.74 31.99
N GLN A 39 6.53 -5.86 32.62
CA GLN A 39 5.78 -7.12 32.47
C GLN A 39 4.36 -7.00 33.06
N SER A 40 4.23 -6.41 34.25
CA SER A 40 2.92 -6.18 34.87
C SER A 40 2.06 -5.20 34.05
N GLU A 41 2.66 -4.17 33.47
CA GLU A 41 1.98 -3.22 32.57
C GLU A 41 1.55 -3.90 31.27
N MET A 42 2.39 -4.78 30.74
CA MET A 42 2.06 -5.60 29.58
C MET A 42 0.83 -6.48 29.86
N ASP A 43 0.81 -7.20 30.98
CA ASP A 43 -0.35 -8.01 31.39
C ASP A 43 -1.61 -7.15 31.58
N THR A 44 -1.45 -5.96 32.16
CA THR A 44 -2.56 -5.00 32.34
C THR A 44 -3.10 -4.51 31.00
N ASN A 45 -2.22 -4.17 30.05
CA ASN A 45 -2.60 -3.76 28.71
C ASN A 45 -3.30 -4.88 27.94
N ALA A 46 -2.78 -6.11 28.02
CA ALA A 46 -3.42 -7.28 27.40
C ALA A 46 -4.82 -7.52 27.99
N GLY A 47 -4.98 -7.42 29.31
CA GLY A 47 -6.27 -7.52 29.99
C GLY A 47 -7.25 -6.42 29.58
N MET A 48 -6.77 -5.18 29.47
CA MET A 48 -7.59 -4.05 29.01
C MET A 48 -8.05 -4.26 27.56
N VAL A 49 -7.13 -4.58 26.65
CA VAL A 49 -7.43 -4.85 25.24
C VAL A 49 -8.43 -6.00 25.11
N GLN A 50 -8.27 -7.08 25.88
CA GLN A 50 -9.21 -8.19 25.90
C GLN A 50 -10.61 -7.76 26.38
N SER A 51 -10.69 -6.96 27.45
CA SER A 51 -11.98 -6.47 27.95
C SER A 51 -12.68 -5.54 26.96
N LEU A 52 -11.92 -4.66 26.30
CA LEU A 52 -12.43 -3.75 25.28
C LEU A 52 -12.88 -4.52 24.04
N ALA A 53 -12.12 -5.53 23.61
CA ALA A 53 -12.50 -6.42 22.52
C ALA A 53 -13.81 -7.16 22.84
N GLN A 54 -14.01 -7.59 24.08
CA GLN A 54 -15.28 -8.21 24.49
C GLN A 54 -16.43 -7.20 24.46
N LEU A 55 -16.23 -5.98 24.97
CA LEU A 55 -17.25 -4.92 24.93
C LEU A 55 -17.65 -4.58 23.49
N PHE A 56 -16.68 -4.44 22.61
CA PHE A 56 -16.94 -4.21 21.19
C PHE A 56 -17.75 -5.37 20.58
N LYS A 57 -17.44 -6.62 20.94
CA LYS A 57 -18.14 -7.79 20.43
C LYS A 57 -19.59 -7.84 20.91
N GLU A 58 -19.82 -7.57 22.19
CA GLU A 58 -21.17 -7.55 22.80
C GLU A 58 -22.05 -6.47 22.18
N ASN A 59 -21.47 -5.31 21.85
CA ASN A 59 -22.17 -4.18 21.25
C ASN A 59 -22.16 -4.18 19.71
N LYS A 60 -21.59 -5.22 19.07
CA LYS A 60 -21.42 -5.31 17.60
C LYS A 60 -20.68 -4.10 17.00
N LEU A 61 -19.71 -3.59 17.74
CA LEU A 61 -18.82 -2.51 17.36
C LEU A 61 -17.51 -3.11 16.82
N THR A 62 -16.92 -2.42 15.86
CA THR A 62 -15.57 -2.65 15.32
C THR A 62 -14.84 -1.31 15.35
N ALA A 63 -13.51 -1.26 15.21
CA ALA A 63 -12.80 0.03 15.15
C ALA A 63 -13.38 0.96 14.08
N ASP A 64 -13.81 0.42 12.94
CA ASP A 64 -14.35 1.19 11.81
C ASP A 64 -15.81 1.61 12.00
N THR A 65 -16.57 0.86 12.81
CA THR A 65 -17.98 1.17 13.11
C THR A 65 -18.17 1.86 14.44
N LEU A 66 -17.09 2.14 15.16
CA LEU A 66 -17.12 2.82 16.44
C LEU A 66 -17.51 4.28 16.20
N PRO A 67 -18.67 4.75 16.71
CA PRO A 67 -19.04 6.14 16.57
C PRO A 67 -18.04 7.07 17.27
N ASP A 68 -17.75 8.24 16.67
CA ASP A 68 -16.78 9.20 17.21
C ASP A 68 -17.14 9.63 18.65
N ASP A 69 -18.43 9.74 18.98
CA ASP A 69 -18.90 10.06 20.34
C ASP A 69 -18.57 8.95 21.37
N VAL A 70 -18.62 7.69 20.96
CA VAL A 70 -18.23 6.56 21.81
C VAL A 70 -16.72 6.51 21.99
N LYS A 71 -15.97 6.79 20.91
CA LYS A 71 -14.51 6.90 20.94
C LYS A 71 -14.05 8.04 21.86
N ASP A 72 -14.70 9.20 21.75
CA ASP A 72 -14.46 10.36 22.60
C ASP A 72 -14.81 10.07 24.06
N GLN A 73 -15.90 9.34 24.33
CA GLN A 73 -16.28 8.93 25.68
C GLN A 73 -15.27 7.94 26.28
N LEU A 74 -14.82 6.95 25.50
CA LEU A 74 -13.78 6.00 25.93
C LEU A 74 -12.46 6.72 26.25
N THR A 75 -12.07 7.67 25.42
CA THR A 75 -10.85 8.46 25.62
C THR A 75 -10.97 9.40 26.83
N SER A 76 -12.06 10.18 26.90
CA SER A 76 -12.23 11.24 27.91
C SER A 76 -12.65 10.71 29.28
N SER A 77 -13.47 9.65 29.33
CA SER A 77 -14.04 9.13 30.59
C SER A 77 -13.24 7.96 31.15
N TYR A 78 -12.62 7.15 30.28
CA TYR A 78 -11.93 5.92 30.68
C TYR A 78 -10.43 5.94 30.38
N GLY A 79 -9.92 7.00 29.74
CA GLY A 79 -8.50 7.14 29.41
C GLY A 79 -8.01 6.15 28.36
N VAL A 80 -8.93 5.56 27.58
CA VAL A 80 -8.59 4.58 26.55
C VAL A 80 -7.92 5.29 25.38
N THR A 81 -6.76 4.80 24.95
CA THR A 81 -6.03 5.37 23.81
C THR A 81 -6.53 4.80 22.49
N GLU A 82 -6.31 5.51 21.39
CA GLU A 82 -6.58 4.98 20.03
C GLU A 82 -5.86 3.65 19.79
N ALA A 83 -4.61 3.52 20.24
CA ALA A 83 -3.85 2.27 20.12
C ALA A 83 -4.56 1.09 20.81
N GLN A 84 -5.20 1.32 21.96
CA GLN A 84 -5.96 0.28 22.66
C GLN A 84 -7.26 -0.09 21.91
N ILE A 85 -7.93 0.88 21.30
CA ILE A 85 -9.13 0.66 20.47
C ILE A 85 -8.77 -0.18 19.24
N GLU A 86 -7.71 0.19 18.52
CA GLU A 86 -7.24 -0.53 17.34
C GLU A 86 -6.76 -1.95 17.70
N ALA A 87 -6.01 -2.09 18.79
CA ALA A 87 -5.57 -3.39 19.29
C ALA A 87 -6.76 -4.28 19.67
N ALA A 88 -7.82 -3.72 20.28
CA ALA A 88 -9.04 -4.46 20.61
C ALA A 88 -9.78 -4.96 19.36
N ALA A 89 -9.83 -4.17 18.30
CA ALA A 89 -10.38 -4.62 17.02
C ALA A 89 -9.53 -5.74 16.41
N LYS A 90 -8.21 -5.57 16.33
CA LYS A 90 -7.30 -6.64 15.85
C LYS A 90 -7.39 -7.90 16.70
N TRP A 91 -7.59 -7.76 18.01
CA TRP A 91 -7.79 -8.88 18.92
C TRP A 91 -9.07 -9.66 18.60
N GLN A 92 -10.17 -8.97 18.23
CA GLN A 92 -11.38 -9.64 17.75
C GLN A 92 -11.13 -10.41 16.46
N ASP A 93 -10.48 -9.79 15.47
CA ASP A 93 -10.15 -10.45 14.21
C ASP A 93 -9.31 -11.71 14.47
N THR A 94 -8.36 -11.59 15.40
CA THR A 94 -7.51 -12.71 15.87
C THR A 94 -8.33 -13.82 16.53
N LEU A 95 -9.34 -13.48 17.35
CA LEU A 95 -10.25 -14.46 17.95
C LEU A 95 -11.11 -15.17 16.90
N ASP A 96 -11.56 -14.45 15.89
CA ASP A 96 -12.42 -15.00 14.83
C ASP A 96 -11.60 -15.87 13.85
N GLU A 97 -10.36 -15.46 13.52
CA GLU A 97 -9.47 -16.20 12.62
C GLU A 97 -8.80 -17.40 13.33
N PHE A 98 -8.16 -17.16 14.47
CA PHE A 98 -7.31 -18.14 15.16
C PHE A 98 -7.99 -18.84 16.35
N GLY A 99 -9.24 -18.48 16.66
CA GLY A 99 -10.04 -19.08 17.72
C GLY A 99 -9.75 -18.50 19.09
N LYS A 100 -10.27 -19.11 20.16
CA LYS A 100 -10.15 -18.57 21.51
C LYS A 100 -8.68 -18.53 21.98
N MET A 101 -8.34 -17.47 22.71
CA MET A 101 -7.14 -17.40 23.54
C MET A 101 -7.13 -18.57 24.53
N LYS A 102 -5.98 -19.23 24.68
CA LYS A 102 -5.76 -20.33 25.63
C LYS A 102 -5.05 -19.83 26.88
N LYS A 103 -3.85 -19.27 26.71
CA LYS A 103 -3.02 -18.75 27.80
C LYS A 103 -1.98 -17.77 27.25
N ILE A 104 -1.45 -16.94 28.14
CA ILE A 104 -0.18 -16.26 27.94
C ILE A 104 0.93 -17.31 28.06
N GLU A 105 1.91 -17.30 27.16
CA GLU A 105 3.05 -18.21 27.24
C GLU A 105 4.09 -17.68 28.22
N ASP A 106 4.44 -18.50 29.20
CA ASP A 106 5.43 -18.21 30.22
C ASP A 106 6.82 -17.94 29.61
N ASP A 107 7.62 -17.08 30.25
CA ASP A 107 9.00 -16.74 29.85
C ASP A 107 9.16 -16.20 28.41
N THR A 108 8.09 -15.74 27.77
CA THR A 108 8.15 -15.12 26.43
C THR A 108 8.23 -13.61 26.45
N PHE A 109 8.14 -13.00 27.64
CA PHE A 109 8.24 -11.55 27.79
C PHE A 109 9.63 -11.05 27.38
N LYS A 110 9.67 -10.04 26.52
CA LYS A 110 10.93 -9.43 26.06
C LYS A 110 10.81 -7.93 26.10
N VAL A 111 11.92 -7.29 26.40
CA VAL A 111 12.05 -5.83 26.37
C VAL A 111 13.17 -5.48 25.40
N THR A 112 12.82 -4.75 24.35
CA THR A 112 13.74 -4.31 23.30
C THR A 112 13.79 -2.79 23.30
N LYS A 113 14.96 -2.22 23.62
CA LYS A 113 15.19 -0.78 23.51
C LYS A 113 15.95 -0.46 22.23
N SER A 114 15.42 0.45 21.40
CA SER A 114 16.07 0.94 20.19
C SER A 114 15.92 2.45 20.07
N GLY A 115 17.01 3.18 20.29
CA GLY A 115 17.02 4.64 20.20
C GLY A 115 16.05 5.29 21.19
N LYS A 116 14.99 5.91 20.68
CA LYS A 116 13.94 6.59 21.46
C LYS A 116 12.73 5.70 21.74
N THR A 117 12.77 4.43 21.33
CA THR A 117 11.64 3.52 21.42
C THR A 117 11.98 2.38 22.36
N LEU A 118 11.03 2.04 23.22
CA LEU A 118 11.03 0.82 24.01
C LEU A 118 9.87 -0.04 23.56
N THR A 119 10.15 -1.30 23.23
CA THR A 119 9.13 -2.26 22.81
C THR A 119 9.13 -3.39 23.81
N THR A 120 7.94 -3.75 24.28
CA THR A 120 7.72 -4.98 25.03
C THR A 120 6.95 -5.96 24.16
N ASP A 121 7.31 -7.23 24.24
CA ASP A 121 6.70 -8.33 23.49
C ASP A 121 6.30 -9.44 24.44
N MET A 122 5.18 -10.10 24.17
CA MET A 122 4.79 -11.34 24.82
C MET A 122 4.08 -12.26 23.84
N THR A 123 4.22 -13.58 24.01
CA THR A 123 3.51 -14.55 23.18
C THR A 123 2.24 -15.00 23.87
N ILE A 124 1.13 -14.97 23.13
CA ILE A 124 -0.18 -15.43 23.58
C ILE A 124 -0.59 -16.61 22.71
N LYS A 125 -0.91 -17.73 23.35
CA LYS A 125 -1.35 -18.96 22.68
C LYS A 125 -2.83 -18.84 22.33
N PHE A 126 -3.17 -18.91 21.04
CA PHE A 126 -4.55 -19.06 20.59
C PHE A 126 -4.82 -20.50 20.12
N ALA A 127 -6.05 -20.78 19.69
CA ALA A 127 -6.45 -22.14 19.34
C ALA A 127 -5.67 -22.71 18.15
N LYS A 128 -5.50 -21.91 17.09
CA LYS A 128 -4.89 -22.34 15.82
C LYS A 128 -3.46 -21.84 15.61
N LYS A 129 -3.13 -20.63 16.06
CA LYS A 129 -1.84 -19.98 15.82
C LYS A 129 -1.46 -19.11 17.01
N ASP A 130 -0.18 -18.99 17.30
CA ASP A 130 0.30 -18.12 18.38
C ASP A 130 0.35 -16.66 17.91
N VAL A 131 0.21 -15.74 18.84
CA VAL A 131 0.08 -14.30 18.56
C VAL A 131 1.12 -13.56 19.40
N ASN A 132 1.81 -12.61 18.80
CA ASN A 132 2.66 -11.66 19.49
C ASN A 132 1.79 -10.48 19.90
N PHE A 133 1.77 -10.20 21.20
CA PHE A 133 1.20 -8.97 21.72
C PHE A 133 2.36 -8.03 22.05
N GLU A 134 2.37 -6.88 21.42
CA GLU A 134 3.48 -5.93 21.48
C GLU A 134 2.96 -4.56 21.93
N VAL A 135 3.70 -3.92 22.83
CA VAL A 135 3.44 -2.54 23.29
C VAL A 135 4.67 -1.70 23.04
N VAL A 136 4.46 -0.56 22.38
CA VAL A 136 5.52 0.36 21.97
C VAL A 136 5.41 1.64 22.78
N TYR A 137 6.49 2.01 23.43
CA TYR A 137 6.60 3.20 24.26
C TYR A 137 7.60 4.20 23.68
N ASP A 138 7.34 5.49 23.87
CA ASP A 138 8.43 6.47 23.82
C ASP A 138 9.32 6.28 25.06
N TYR A 139 10.62 6.07 24.86
CA TYR A 139 11.54 5.73 25.93
C TYR A 139 11.73 6.88 26.94
N TYR A 140 11.51 8.13 26.54
CA TYR A 140 11.75 9.28 27.42
C TYR A 140 10.52 9.67 28.24
N SER A 141 9.32 9.63 27.64
CA SER A 141 8.09 9.91 28.39
C SER A 141 7.46 8.66 29.01
N MET A 142 7.81 7.47 28.52
CA MET A 142 7.17 6.19 28.84
C MET A 142 5.68 6.15 28.47
N ASP A 143 5.24 7.02 27.57
CA ASP A 143 3.88 6.99 27.04
C ASP A 143 3.73 5.83 26.05
N VAL A 144 2.58 5.14 26.10
CA VAL A 144 2.23 4.11 25.12
C VAL A 144 1.91 4.79 23.79
N THR A 145 2.74 4.52 22.79
CA THR A 145 2.63 5.05 21.42
C THR A 145 1.99 4.07 20.45
N GLY A 146 1.93 2.79 20.80
CA GLY A 146 1.32 1.76 19.96
C GLY A 146 1.09 0.46 20.72
N ILE A 147 0.06 -0.28 20.29
CA ILE A 147 -0.22 -1.64 20.74
C ILE A 147 -0.57 -2.45 19.51
N SER A 148 0.06 -3.61 19.36
CA SER A 148 -0.10 -4.50 18.21
C SER A 148 -0.42 -5.92 18.66
N VAL A 149 -1.25 -6.59 17.84
CA VAL A 149 -1.73 -7.95 18.05
C VAL A 149 -1.52 -8.69 16.74
N ASP A 150 -0.38 -9.37 16.60
CA ASP A 150 0.06 -9.90 15.31
C ASP A 150 0.31 -11.42 15.37
N PRO A 151 -0.17 -12.21 14.38
CA PRO A 151 0.09 -13.63 14.34
C PRO A 151 1.58 -13.95 14.16
N ILE A 152 2.07 -14.92 14.93
CA ILE A 152 3.44 -15.42 14.83
C ILE A 152 3.51 -16.40 13.65
N TYR A 153 4.23 -15.99 12.61
CA TYR A 153 4.56 -16.84 11.48
C TYR A 153 5.96 -17.45 11.64
N THR A 154 6.05 -18.74 11.36
CA THR A 154 7.33 -19.43 11.25
C THR A 154 8.15 -18.87 10.08
N LEU A 155 9.45 -19.09 10.09
CA LEU A 155 10.31 -18.68 8.97
C LEU A 155 9.88 -19.30 7.64
N GLY A 156 9.41 -20.56 7.66
CA GLY A 156 8.87 -21.25 6.48
C GLY A 156 7.63 -20.56 5.93
N GLU A 157 6.65 -20.25 6.78
CA GLU A 157 5.44 -19.51 6.37
C GLU A 157 5.76 -18.10 5.87
N LYS A 158 6.70 -17.40 6.53
CA LYS A 158 7.17 -16.07 6.08
C LYS A 158 7.83 -16.16 4.70
N MET A 159 8.69 -17.16 4.48
CA MET A 159 9.34 -17.44 3.20
C MET A 159 8.33 -17.81 2.12
N GLU A 160 7.33 -18.64 2.43
CA GLU A 160 6.27 -19.02 1.50
C GLU A 160 5.43 -17.80 1.11
N LYS A 161 4.97 -17.01 2.09
CA LYS A 161 4.23 -15.77 1.82
C LYS A 161 5.04 -14.78 0.99
N ALA A 162 6.33 -14.59 1.33
CA ALA A 162 7.22 -13.72 0.57
C ALA A 162 7.46 -14.24 -0.86
N GLY A 163 7.63 -15.56 -1.03
CA GLY A 163 7.77 -16.22 -2.32
C GLY A 163 6.52 -16.07 -3.17
N LEU A 164 5.34 -16.30 -2.59
CA LEU A 164 4.06 -16.12 -3.28
C LEU A 164 3.88 -14.68 -3.76
N ASN A 165 4.17 -13.68 -2.92
CA ASN A 165 4.13 -12.28 -3.33
C ASN A 165 5.14 -11.96 -4.45
N THR A 166 6.33 -12.57 -4.42
CA THR A 166 7.33 -12.42 -5.48
C THR A 166 6.85 -12.99 -6.81
N VAL A 167 6.24 -14.18 -6.79
CA VAL A 167 5.69 -14.83 -7.99
C VAL A 167 4.51 -14.05 -8.54
N ILE A 168 3.58 -13.61 -7.69
CA ILE A 168 2.41 -12.83 -8.09
C ILE A 168 2.85 -11.49 -8.70
N SER A 169 3.71 -10.74 -8.01
CA SER A 169 4.19 -9.45 -8.51
C SER A 169 4.93 -9.59 -9.85
N MET A 170 5.79 -10.61 -10.00
CA MET A 170 6.47 -10.90 -11.26
C MET A 170 5.47 -11.29 -12.37
N ALA A 171 4.49 -12.13 -12.07
CA ALA A 171 3.46 -12.54 -13.02
C ALA A 171 2.59 -11.36 -13.49
N VAL A 172 2.20 -10.45 -12.58
CA VAL A 172 1.44 -9.24 -12.92
C VAL A 172 2.25 -8.33 -13.84
N VAL A 173 3.54 -8.11 -13.55
CA VAL A 173 4.41 -7.31 -14.41
C VAL A 173 4.48 -7.91 -15.82
N PHE A 174 4.71 -9.22 -15.95
CA PHE A 174 4.71 -9.87 -17.27
C PHE A 174 3.36 -9.81 -17.97
N ALA A 175 2.24 -10.00 -17.26
CA ALA A 175 0.91 -9.92 -17.83
C ALA A 175 0.62 -8.52 -18.40
N VAL A 176 1.00 -7.46 -17.68
CA VAL A 176 0.85 -6.07 -18.15
C VAL A 176 1.71 -5.82 -19.39
N LEU A 177 2.96 -6.29 -19.42
CA LEU A 177 3.82 -6.15 -20.59
C LEU A 177 3.27 -6.87 -21.82
N ILE A 178 2.72 -8.08 -21.64
CA ILE A 178 2.06 -8.83 -22.72
C ILE A 178 0.83 -8.08 -23.22
N LEU A 179 0.01 -7.53 -22.32
CA LEU A 179 -1.18 -6.75 -22.67
C LEU A 179 -0.81 -5.50 -23.48
N ILE A 180 0.20 -4.73 -23.04
CA ILE A 180 0.70 -3.56 -23.78
C ILE A 180 1.23 -3.97 -25.16
N SER A 181 1.97 -5.08 -25.24
CA SER A 181 2.48 -5.62 -26.51
C SER A 181 1.33 -5.96 -27.48
N LEU A 182 0.27 -6.60 -26.99
CA LEU A 182 -0.93 -6.91 -27.78
C LEU A 182 -1.66 -5.64 -28.24
N LEU A 183 -1.81 -4.63 -27.38
CA LEU A 183 -2.43 -3.35 -27.77
C LEU A 183 -1.66 -2.65 -28.89
N ILE A 184 -0.33 -2.58 -28.79
CA ILE A 184 0.53 -2.00 -29.84
C ILE A 184 0.41 -2.83 -31.13
N SER A 185 0.35 -4.16 -31.02
CA SER A 185 0.14 -5.04 -32.16
C SER A 185 -1.23 -4.81 -32.82
N CYS A 186 -2.29 -4.60 -32.04
CA CYS A 186 -3.61 -4.24 -32.54
C CYS A 186 -3.61 -2.88 -33.27
N PHE A 187 -2.85 -1.89 -32.78
CA PHE A 187 -2.67 -0.62 -33.50
C PHE A 187 -2.02 -0.80 -34.87
N LYS A 188 -1.16 -1.81 -35.03
CA LYS A 188 -0.54 -2.18 -36.32
C LYS A 188 -1.52 -2.84 -37.31
N ILE A 189 -2.70 -3.27 -36.87
CA ILE A 189 -3.73 -3.89 -37.71
C ILE A 189 -4.60 -2.84 -38.44
N PHE A 190 -4.80 -1.65 -37.86
CA PHE A 190 -5.55 -0.56 -38.50
C PHE A 190 -5.01 -0.15 -39.90
N PRO A 191 -3.70 0.07 -40.13
CA PRO A 191 -3.19 0.38 -41.47
C PRO A 191 -3.33 -0.80 -42.46
N TYR A 192 -3.43 -2.04 -41.96
CA TYR A 192 -3.67 -3.21 -42.81
C TYR A 192 -5.14 -3.31 -43.24
N LEU A 193 -6.08 -2.95 -42.36
CA LEU A 193 -7.51 -2.90 -42.66
C LEU A 193 -7.86 -1.74 -43.61
N GLU A 194 -7.22 -0.58 -43.48
CA GLU A 194 -7.34 0.53 -44.44
C GLU A 194 -6.82 0.15 -45.82
N LYS A 195 -5.61 -0.44 -45.91
CA LYS A 195 -5.06 -0.93 -47.19
C LYS A 195 -5.94 -1.99 -47.83
N LYS A 196 -6.55 -2.88 -47.04
CA LYS A 196 -7.44 -3.92 -47.55
C LYS A 196 -8.81 -3.38 -47.99
N LYS A 197 -9.32 -2.32 -47.36
CA LYS A 197 -10.51 -1.58 -47.84
C LYS A 197 -10.21 -0.75 -49.09
N ALA A 198 -9.07 -0.08 -49.16
CA ALA A 198 -8.63 0.68 -50.33
C ALA A 198 -8.36 -0.22 -51.55
N ALA A 199 -7.73 -1.38 -51.35
CA ALA A 199 -7.52 -2.39 -52.41
C ALA A 199 -8.85 -3.00 -52.91
N LYS A 200 -9.88 -3.06 -52.06
CA LYS A 200 -11.23 -3.50 -52.45
C LYS A 200 -12.01 -2.41 -53.20
N ALA A 201 -11.66 -1.14 -53.02
CA ALA A 201 -12.21 -0.01 -53.76
C ALA A 201 -11.54 0.22 -55.14
N ALA A 202 -10.28 -0.20 -55.31
CA ALA A 202 -9.55 -0.10 -56.58
C ALA A 202 -9.92 -1.19 -57.63
N GLY A 203 -10.83 -2.12 -57.29
CA GLY A 203 -11.26 -3.22 -58.17
C GLY A 203 -12.51 -2.93 -59.02
N GLN A 204 -13.08 -1.72 -58.96
CA GLN A 204 -14.18 -1.30 -59.81
C GLN A 204 -13.75 -0.09 -60.64
N ALA A 205 -13.31 -0.36 -61.87
CA ALA A 205 -13.21 0.65 -62.91
C ALA A 205 -14.61 0.91 -63.50
N PRO A 206 -15.02 2.17 -63.65
CA PRO A 206 -15.88 2.54 -64.77
C PRO A 206 -15.11 3.31 -65.84
N GLN A 207 -15.47 2.95 -67.05
CA GLN A 207 -15.07 3.50 -68.33
C GLN A 207 -15.15 5.04 -68.41
N GLN A 208 -14.13 5.55 -69.09
CA GLN A 208 -13.97 6.80 -69.80
C GLN A 208 -15.25 7.39 -70.44
N GLU A 209 -15.52 8.68 -70.22
CA GLU A 209 -16.11 9.55 -71.26
C GLU A 209 -15.76 11.04 -71.07
N GLU A 210 -15.20 11.58 -72.16
CA GLU A 210 -15.10 12.95 -72.70
C GLU A 210 -14.74 14.20 -71.87
N THR A 211 -13.71 14.89 -72.37
CA THR A 211 -13.33 16.28 -72.10
C THR A 211 -14.09 17.22 -73.06
N PRO A 212 -14.38 18.49 -72.71
CA PRO A 212 -13.51 19.55 -73.23
C PRO A 212 -13.28 20.80 -72.33
N ALA A 213 -12.02 21.27 -72.40
CA ALA A 213 -11.50 22.66 -72.47
C ALA A 213 -11.46 23.65 -71.26
N ALA A 214 -10.21 23.87 -70.81
CA ALA A 214 -9.45 25.13 -70.62
C ALA A 214 -9.70 26.15 -69.46
N ALA A 215 -8.77 26.12 -68.48
CA ALA A 215 -7.97 27.19 -67.81
C ALA A 215 -8.64 28.35 -67.03
N PRO A 216 -7.96 29.02 -66.04
CA PRO A 216 -6.60 28.86 -65.51
C PRO A 216 -6.51 28.62 -63.97
N ALA A 217 -5.32 28.24 -63.49
CA ALA A 217 -5.03 28.01 -62.07
C ALA A 217 -4.93 29.33 -61.25
N PRO A 218 -5.34 29.28 -59.97
CA PRO A 218 -4.61 30.00 -58.92
C PRO A 218 -4.25 29.11 -57.72
N ALA A 219 -2.95 29.17 -57.39
CA ALA A 219 -2.27 29.06 -56.09
C ALA A 219 -2.53 27.88 -55.12
N PRO A 220 -1.47 27.34 -54.49
CA PRO A 220 -1.58 26.29 -53.49
C PRO A 220 -2.21 26.86 -52.21
N VAL A 221 -3.37 26.34 -51.81
CA VAL A 221 -3.88 26.55 -50.46
C VAL A 221 -3.04 25.70 -49.51
N ALA A 222 -2.40 26.37 -48.58
CA ALA A 222 -1.57 25.83 -47.52
C ALA A 222 -2.30 24.70 -46.77
N ALA A 223 -1.52 23.73 -46.30
CA ALA A 223 -1.97 22.73 -45.34
C ALA A 223 -2.72 23.42 -44.20
N GLN A 224 -4.03 23.18 -44.11
CA GLN A 224 -4.76 23.47 -42.89
C GLN A 224 -4.21 22.52 -41.84
N THR A 225 -3.58 23.07 -40.83
CA THR A 225 -3.26 22.35 -39.60
C THR A 225 -4.59 21.84 -39.05
N ASP A 226 -4.77 20.52 -39.04
CA ASP A 226 -5.97 19.87 -38.49
C ASP A 226 -5.93 19.98 -36.95
N ASP A 227 -6.23 21.18 -36.43
CA ASP A 227 -6.36 21.44 -34.99
C ASP A 227 -7.72 20.96 -34.44
N THR A 228 -8.44 20.12 -35.20
CA THR A 228 -9.78 19.60 -34.85
C THR A 228 -9.75 18.78 -33.56
N GLU A 229 -8.70 17.97 -33.37
CA GLU A 229 -8.46 17.21 -32.13
C GLU A 229 -8.20 18.14 -30.94
N LEU A 230 -7.41 19.20 -31.16
CA LEU A 230 -7.03 20.19 -30.14
C LEU A 230 -8.25 21.02 -29.71
N ILE A 231 -9.08 21.43 -30.66
CA ILE A 231 -10.37 22.10 -30.42
C ILE A 231 -11.32 21.21 -29.63
N ALA A 232 -11.40 19.91 -29.94
CA ALA A 232 -12.29 18.96 -29.26
C ALA A 232 -11.89 18.77 -27.79
N VAL A 233 -10.59 18.62 -27.49
CA VAL A 233 -10.10 18.47 -26.11
C VAL A 233 -10.33 19.74 -25.28
N ILE A 234 -10.04 20.92 -25.86
CA ILE A 234 -10.28 22.20 -25.18
C ILE A 234 -11.77 22.38 -24.92
N ALA A 235 -12.64 22.02 -25.87
CA ALA A 235 -14.08 22.15 -25.69
C ALA A 235 -14.59 21.20 -24.59
N ALA A 236 -14.16 19.94 -24.57
CA ALA A 236 -14.52 19.01 -23.52
C ALA A 236 -14.06 19.49 -22.13
N ALA A 237 -12.86 20.06 -22.03
CA ALA A 237 -12.32 20.57 -20.77
C ALA A 237 -13.11 21.78 -20.25
N ILE A 238 -13.49 22.72 -21.12
CA ILE A 238 -14.28 23.89 -20.73
C ILE A 238 -15.65 23.43 -20.24
N ALA A 239 -16.36 22.61 -21.03
CA ALA A 239 -17.66 22.05 -20.67
C ALA A 239 -17.65 21.33 -19.31
N ALA A 240 -16.61 20.54 -19.02
CA ALA A 240 -16.45 19.86 -17.74
C ALA A 240 -16.21 20.84 -16.57
N SER A 241 -15.48 21.93 -16.79
CA SER A 241 -15.16 22.91 -15.74
C SER A 241 -16.30 23.88 -15.42
N THR A 242 -17.12 24.22 -16.41
CA THR A 242 -18.21 25.19 -16.28
C THR A 242 -19.57 24.53 -16.11
N GLY A 243 -19.66 23.20 -16.29
CA GLY A 243 -20.92 22.45 -16.23
C GLY A 243 -21.87 22.78 -17.39
N THR A 244 -21.36 23.31 -18.50
CA THR A 244 -22.14 23.71 -19.68
C THR A 244 -21.92 22.77 -20.86
N SER A 245 -22.77 22.82 -21.89
CA SER A 245 -22.63 21.96 -23.07
C SER A 245 -21.53 22.49 -24.01
N THR A 246 -20.88 21.60 -24.76
CA THR A 246 -19.90 21.96 -25.81
C THR A 246 -20.53 22.72 -26.99
N SER A 247 -21.87 22.78 -27.06
CA SER A 247 -22.61 23.59 -28.03
C SER A 247 -22.64 25.09 -27.71
N ASP A 248 -22.33 25.46 -26.47
CA ASP A 248 -22.60 26.81 -25.96
C ASP A 248 -21.44 27.79 -26.24
N PHE A 249 -20.32 27.29 -26.77
CA PHE A 249 -19.13 28.07 -27.06
C PHE A 249 -18.36 27.50 -28.26
N VAL A 250 -17.51 28.32 -28.89
CA VAL A 250 -16.72 27.95 -30.07
C VAL A 250 -15.24 28.24 -29.81
N VAL A 251 -14.39 27.22 -29.93
CA VAL A 251 -12.93 27.35 -29.82
C VAL A 251 -12.36 27.61 -31.21
N ARG A 252 -11.59 28.69 -31.37
CA ARG A 252 -10.88 29.02 -32.61
C ARG A 252 -9.46 29.46 -32.29
N SER A 253 -8.52 29.08 -33.15
CA SER A 253 -7.15 29.59 -33.09
C SER A 253 -7.11 31.06 -33.53
N ILE A 254 -6.50 31.92 -32.72
CA ILE A 254 -6.28 33.34 -33.05
C ILE A 254 -4.77 33.61 -33.00
N ASN A 255 -4.19 33.91 -34.16
CA ASN A 255 -2.84 34.45 -34.23
C ASN A 255 -2.89 35.97 -34.12
N ARG A 256 -2.32 36.53 -33.04
CA ARG A 256 -2.08 37.97 -32.94
C ARG A 256 -0.97 38.35 -33.93
N ARG A 257 -1.21 39.37 -34.77
CA ARG A 257 -0.17 40.04 -35.55
C ARG A 257 0.71 40.90 -34.65
#